data_AF-A0A7C2EIK9-F1
#
_entry.id   AF-A0A7C2EIK9-F1
#
_cell.length_a   1.000
_cell.length_b   1.000
_cell.length_c   1.000
_cell.angle_alpha   90.00
_cell.angle_beta   90.00
_cell.angle_gamma   90.00
#
_symmetry.space_group_name_H-M   'P 1'
#
loop_
_entity.id
_entity.type
_entity.pdbx_description
1 polymer ?
#
loop_
_entity_poly.entity_id
_entity_poly.type
_entity_poly.pdbx_seq_one_letter_code
_entity_poly.pdbx_strand_id
1 'polypeptide(L)'
;MYAEQHWIVLLVKLAVAASLASIMVRFAAFQRILMREERTLEQRLKLALGLAAIFAAGVGTRVLTRTYRAVDLGLEGSLLAGVIGGYVSGLTAGVLISLPAMLNGEYLSMPLFAAVGVLGGLLRDCAPEPEEVWRFSPLLDLSLWRLFRRWTDHRRTAFHLFFLLTILFAEFLRFSLAALFGPQALFHLHPQWDNPHPFSRVGVYLITLFSVTLPLKIWNNTRTEQKLEAQKRLLTEARLAALTSQINPHFLFNTLNSVSSLIRIDPEQARTVVLKLAKILRKLLRKHDTFSPLREELAFIEDYLSIEMVRFGDSLRFVREVDPATVDLLVPSMLLQPLVENSLKHGLSGKVNGGMIRIRSYLEAGRLHLV
;
A
#
# COMPACT_ATOMS: atom_id res chain seq x y z
N MET A 1 5.27 24.06 40.49
CA MET A 1 6.61 23.52 40.14
C MET A 1 6.65 22.00 39.98
N TYR A 2 6.49 21.17 41.03
CA TYR A 2 6.53 19.69 40.88
C TYR A 2 5.40 19.14 40.00
N ALA A 3 4.27 19.84 39.91
CA ALA A 3 3.16 19.42 39.07
C ALA A 3 3.41 19.60 37.59
N GLU A 4 3.92 20.76 37.20
CA GLU A 4 4.28 21.08 35.83
C GLU A 4 5.40 20.18 35.32
N GLN A 5 6.39 19.88 36.17
CA GLN A 5 7.49 18.96 35.82
C GLN A 5 6.99 17.54 35.47
N HIS A 6 5.99 17.02 36.19
CA HIS A 6 5.43 15.70 35.90
C HIS A 6 4.72 15.67 34.54
N TRP A 7 3.88 16.67 34.25
CA TRP A 7 3.18 16.76 32.96
C TRP A 7 4.15 16.91 31.78
N ILE A 8 5.24 17.68 31.96
CA ILE A 8 6.30 17.80 30.95
C ILE A 8 6.94 16.44 30.67
N VAL A 9 7.25 15.64 31.70
CA VAL A 9 7.83 14.30 31.52
C VAL A 9 6.88 13.38 30.73
N LEU A 10 5.57 13.43 31.00
CA LEU A 10 4.59 12.66 30.24
C LEU A 10 4.56 13.10 28.77
N LEU A 11 4.50 14.40 28.50
CA LEU A 11 4.50 14.92 27.12
C LEU A 11 5.79 14.56 26.37
N VAL A 12 6.94 14.66 27.01
CA VAL A 12 8.23 14.23 26.43
C VAL A 12 8.20 12.74 26.12
N LYS A 13 7.64 11.90 27.00
CA LYS A 13 7.53 10.46 26.76
C LYS A 13 6.72 10.14 25.50
N LEU A 14 5.62 10.86 25.29
CA LEU A 14 4.83 10.74 24.07
C LEU A 14 5.61 11.17 22.82
N ALA A 15 6.32 12.29 22.89
CA ALA A 15 7.14 12.79 21.79
C ALA A 15 8.26 11.79 21.43
N VAL A 16 8.91 11.17 22.42
CA VAL A 16 9.91 10.12 22.21
C VAL A 16 9.29 8.91 21.52
N ALA A 17 8.11 8.44 21.96
CA ALA A 17 7.43 7.31 21.35
C ALA A 17 7.11 7.56 19.86
N ALA A 18 6.56 8.73 19.54
CA ALA A 18 6.24 9.12 18.16
C ALA A 18 7.52 9.28 17.29
N SER A 19 8.59 9.84 17.87
CA SER A 19 9.86 10.05 17.18
C SER A 19 10.55 8.72 16.85
N LEU A 20 10.64 7.80 17.83
CA LEU A 20 11.20 6.46 17.62
C LEU A 20 10.39 5.71 16.56
N ALA A 21 9.06 5.73 16.64
CA ALA A 21 8.21 5.08 15.66
C ALA A 21 8.44 5.62 14.24
N SER A 22 8.58 6.94 14.10
CA SER A 22 8.85 7.61 12.81
C SER A 22 10.23 7.28 12.27
N ILE A 23 11.25 7.20 13.13
CA ILE A 23 12.62 6.80 12.75
C ILE A 23 12.63 5.35 12.27
N MET A 24 11.95 4.44 12.96
CA MET A 24 11.92 3.02 12.62
C MET A 24 11.37 2.76 11.21
N VAL A 25 10.35 3.50 10.80
CA VAL A 25 9.77 3.40 9.45
C VAL A 25 10.77 3.78 8.37
N ARG A 26 11.79 4.60 8.64
CA ARG A 26 12.78 4.98 7.64
C ARG A 26 13.69 3.82 7.22
N PHE A 27 13.73 2.74 8.00
CA PHE A 27 14.54 1.56 7.68
C PHE A 27 13.76 0.57 6.81
N ALA A 28 14.25 0.32 5.59
CA ALA A 28 13.65 -0.63 4.66
C ALA A 28 13.55 -2.07 5.23
N ALA A 29 14.44 -2.45 6.15
CA ALA A 29 14.35 -3.73 6.86
C ALA A 29 13.08 -3.81 7.72
N PHE A 30 12.76 -2.75 8.45
CA PHE A 30 11.58 -2.68 9.31
C PHE A 30 10.29 -2.63 8.49
N GLN A 31 10.25 -1.80 7.43
CA GLN A 31 9.10 -1.74 6.51
C GLN A 31 8.77 -3.11 5.91
N ARG A 32 9.78 -3.85 5.42
CA ARG A 32 9.60 -5.21 4.90
C ARG A 32 9.00 -6.17 5.92
N ILE A 33 9.33 -6.01 7.20
CA ILE A 33 8.77 -6.84 8.28
C ILE A 33 7.32 -6.44 8.58
N LEU A 34 6.98 -5.15 8.56
CA LEU A 34 5.61 -4.67 8.76
C LEU A 34 4.63 -5.18 7.71
N MET A 35 5.08 -5.32 6.46
CA MET A 35 4.26 -5.76 5.34
C MET A 35 3.89 -7.25 5.36
N ARG A 36 4.64 -8.09 6.10
CA ARG A 36 4.40 -9.54 6.17
C ARG A 36 3.34 -9.89 7.21
N GLU A 37 2.35 -10.68 6.82
CA GLU A 37 1.30 -11.17 7.72
C GLU A 37 1.78 -12.42 8.46
N GLU A 38 2.28 -13.41 7.70
CA GLU A 38 2.93 -14.60 8.22
C GLU A 38 4.44 -14.43 8.32
N ARG A 39 5.02 -14.83 9.46
CA ARG A 39 6.45 -14.71 9.74
C ARG A 39 6.97 -16.05 10.23
N THR A 40 8.10 -16.49 9.65
CA THR A 40 8.86 -17.64 10.16
C THR A 40 9.44 -17.32 11.54
N LEU A 41 9.81 -18.35 12.30
CA LEU A 41 10.39 -18.18 13.63
C LEU A 41 11.64 -17.29 13.61
N GLU A 42 12.53 -17.49 12.63
CA GLU A 42 13.71 -16.64 12.43
C GLU A 42 13.35 -15.16 12.22
N GLN A 43 12.31 -14.87 11.44
CA GLN A 43 11.86 -13.51 11.19
C GLN A 43 11.21 -12.88 12.43
N ARG A 44 10.49 -13.67 13.23
CA ARG A 44 9.96 -13.25 14.53
C ARG A 44 11.08 -12.88 15.50
N LEU A 45 12.17 -13.65 15.52
CA LEU A 45 13.35 -13.35 16.33
C LEU A 45 14.10 -12.10 15.83
N LYS A 46 14.29 -11.95 14.52
CA LYS A 46 14.90 -10.73 13.94
C LYS A 46 14.10 -9.47 14.27
N LEU A 47 12.77 -9.54 14.20
CA LEU A 47 11.90 -8.45 14.63
C LEU A 47 12.08 -8.16 16.13
N ALA A 48 12.08 -9.19 16.96
CA ALA A 48 12.25 -9.05 18.40
C ALA A 48 13.58 -8.38 18.76
N LEU A 49 14.67 -8.81 18.12
CA LEU A 49 16.01 -8.23 18.30
C LEU A 49 16.06 -6.76 17.86
N GLY A 50 15.48 -6.42 16.71
CA GLY A 50 15.44 -5.04 16.21
C GLY A 50 14.63 -4.11 17.12
N LEU A 51 13.45 -4.55 17.56
CA LEU A 51 12.64 -3.79 18.53
C LEU A 51 13.34 -3.68 19.88
N ALA A 52 13.90 -4.78 20.37
CA ALA A 52 14.61 -4.81 21.63
C ALA A 52 15.79 -3.86 21.66
N ALA A 53 16.62 -3.82 20.61
CA ALA A 53 17.76 -2.91 20.56
C ALA A 53 17.35 -1.44 20.74
N ILE A 54 16.24 -1.03 20.13
CA ILE A 54 15.74 0.36 20.18
C ILE A 54 15.15 0.67 21.56
N PHE A 55 14.23 -0.17 22.06
CA PHE A 55 13.56 0.08 23.33
C PHE A 55 14.48 -0.17 24.55
N ALA A 56 15.38 -1.15 24.49
CA ALA A 56 16.40 -1.38 25.51
C ALA A 56 17.37 -0.21 25.62
N ALA A 57 17.73 0.45 24.50
CA ALA A 57 18.53 1.66 24.56
C ALA A 57 17.82 2.76 25.36
N GLY A 58 16.50 2.91 25.20
CA GLY A 58 15.70 3.84 26.00
C GLY A 58 15.74 3.51 27.50
N VAL A 59 15.51 2.26 27.87
CA VAL A 59 15.63 1.79 29.27
C VAL A 59 17.05 2.01 29.81
N GLY A 60 18.08 1.69 29.02
CA GLY A 60 19.47 1.87 29.38
C GLY A 60 19.84 3.34 29.61
N THR A 61 19.40 4.25 28.74
CA THR A 61 19.64 5.69 28.93
C THR A 61 19.00 6.21 30.21
N ARG A 62 17.79 5.76 30.58
CA ARG A 62 17.17 6.08 31.86
C ARG A 62 18.04 5.59 33.03
N VAL A 63 18.44 4.33 32.99
CA VAL A 63 19.20 3.68 34.07
C VAL A 63 20.55 4.35 34.28
N LEU A 64 21.28 4.64 33.19
CA LEU A 64 22.61 5.24 33.23
C LEU A 64 22.58 6.72 33.64
N THR A 65 21.66 7.50 33.09
CA THR A 65 21.63 8.96 33.31
C THR A 65 20.79 9.39 34.50
N ARG A 66 19.79 8.58 34.92
CA ARG A 66 18.79 8.82 35.98
C ARG A 66 17.90 10.07 35.81
N THR A 67 18.25 10.98 34.90
CA THR A 67 17.57 12.25 34.62
C THR A 67 16.47 12.08 33.56
N TYR A 68 16.71 11.28 32.52
CA TYR A 68 15.80 11.16 31.37
C TYR A 68 14.76 10.03 31.54
N ARG A 69 13.85 10.19 32.51
CA ARG A 69 12.79 9.20 32.80
C ARG A 69 11.78 8.99 31.66
N ALA A 70 11.58 10.00 30.81
CA ALA A 70 10.63 9.97 29.71
C ALA A 70 11.02 9.03 28.56
N VAL A 71 12.30 8.64 28.47
CA VAL A 71 12.81 7.82 27.36
C VAL A 71 12.51 6.32 27.56
N ASP A 72 12.13 5.93 28.78
CA ASP A 72 11.72 4.56 29.07
C ASP A 72 10.33 4.25 28.51
N LEU A 73 10.35 3.50 27.41
CA LEU A 73 9.21 2.93 26.71
C LEU A 73 9.27 1.39 26.77
N GLY A 74 9.86 0.81 27.82
CA GLY A 74 10.12 -0.61 27.88
C GLY A 74 8.85 -1.47 27.92
N LEU A 75 7.86 -1.04 28.71
CA LEU A 75 6.55 -1.67 28.82
C LEU A 75 5.81 -1.62 27.47
N GLU A 76 5.72 -0.42 26.90
CA GLU A 76 5.03 -0.16 25.64
C GLU A 76 5.71 -0.87 24.47
N GLY A 77 7.05 -0.84 24.43
CA GLY A 77 7.87 -1.51 23.42
C GLY A 77 7.71 -3.02 23.46
N SER A 78 7.61 -3.61 24.65
CA SER A 78 7.34 -5.03 24.81
C SER A 78 5.94 -5.41 24.31
N LEU A 79 4.91 -4.64 24.68
CA LEU A 79 3.55 -4.85 24.19
C LEU A 79 3.48 -4.74 22.66
N LEU A 80 4.08 -3.70 22.09
CA LEU A 80 4.15 -3.48 20.63
C LEU A 80 4.86 -4.63 19.91
N ALA A 81 5.93 -5.17 20.49
CA ALA A 81 6.62 -6.35 19.94
C ALA A 81 5.72 -7.59 19.91
N GLY A 82 4.90 -7.78 20.95
CA GLY A 82 3.87 -8.82 20.98
C GLY A 82 2.80 -8.62 19.92
N VAL A 83 2.22 -7.42 19.88
CA VAL A 83 1.14 -7.05 18.96
C VAL A 83 1.56 -7.22 17.49
N ILE A 84 2.80 -6.85 17.13
CA ILE A 84 3.28 -6.92 15.75
C ILE A 84 3.88 -8.29 15.41
N GLY A 85 4.56 -8.92 16.35
CA GLY A 85 5.40 -10.10 16.11
C GLY A 85 4.83 -11.42 16.63
N GLY A 86 3.75 -11.37 17.42
CA GLY A 86 3.19 -12.52 18.13
C GLY A 86 3.91 -12.81 19.45
N TYR A 87 3.46 -13.86 20.15
CA TYR A 87 3.92 -14.15 21.52
C TYR A 87 5.43 -14.42 21.62
N VAL A 88 6.05 -15.08 20.63
CA VAL A 88 7.50 -15.33 20.61
C VAL A 88 8.26 -14.00 20.53
N SER A 89 7.89 -13.12 19.62
CA SER A 89 8.55 -11.82 19.48
C SER A 89 8.35 -10.94 20.71
N GLY A 90 7.13 -10.96 21.28
CA GLY A 90 6.82 -10.25 22.50
C GLY A 90 7.62 -10.73 23.70
N LEU A 91 7.71 -12.05 23.91
CA LEU A 91 8.50 -12.66 24.98
C LEU A 91 9.99 -12.31 24.85
N THR A 92 10.58 -12.59 23.68
CA THR A 92 12.01 -12.35 23.44
C THR A 92 12.33 -10.86 23.55
N ALA A 93 11.52 -9.98 22.97
CA ALA A 93 11.73 -8.55 23.10
C ALA A 93 11.55 -8.08 24.54
N GLY A 94 10.52 -8.53 25.26
CA GLY A 94 10.30 -8.17 26.66
C GLY A 94 11.48 -8.50 27.56
N VAL A 95 12.03 -9.71 27.42
CA VAL A 95 13.25 -10.12 28.15
C VAL A 95 14.42 -9.20 27.81
N LEU A 96 14.71 -9.00 26.52
CA LEU A 96 15.88 -8.21 26.10
C LEU A 96 15.76 -6.73 26.47
N ILE A 97 14.56 -6.15 26.36
CA ILE A 97 14.27 -4.76 26.74
C ILE A 97 14.49 -4.53 28.23
N SER A 98 14.19 -5.53 29.06
CA SER A 98 14.32 -5.43 30.51
C SER A 98 15.76 -5.53 31.03
N LEU A 99 16.70 -6.03 30.23
CA LEU A 99 18.07 -6.32 30.70
C LEU A 99 18.77 -5.12 31.37
N PRO A 100 18.74 -3.89 30.82
CA PRO A 100 19.41 -2.77 31.47
C PRO A 100 18.79 -2.41 32.83
N ALA A 101 17.47 -2.54 32.98
CA ALA A 101 16.77 -2.31 34.23
C ALA A 101 17.09 -3.40 35.26
N MET A 102 17.04 -4.67 34.84
CA MET A 102 17.36 -5.82 35.68
C MET A 102 18.80 -5.75 36.23
N LEU A 103 19.77 -5.41 35.39
CA LEU A 103 21.17 -5.25 35.79
C LEU A 103 21.38 -4.10 36.81
N ASN A 104 20.46 -3.14 36.85
CA ASN A 104 20.45 -2.03 37.81
C ASN A 104 19.59 -2.30 39.07
N GLY A 105 19.20 -3.57 39.29
CA GLY A 105 18.47 -4.00 40.49
C GLY A 105 16.95 -4.02 40.36
N GLU A 106 16.38 -3.65 39.21
CA GLU A 106 14.94 -3.70 38.95
C GLU A 106 14.50 -5.08 38.46
N TYR A 107 14.67 -6.11 39.29
CA TYR A 107 14.49 -7.52 38.88
C TYR A 107 13.08 -7.87 38.39
N LEU A 108 12.05 -7.13 38.82
CA LEU A 108 10.67 -7.37 38.37
C LEU A 108 10.39 -6.84 36.95
N SER A 109 11.29 -6.04 36.37
CA SER A 109 11.14 -5.54 34.99
C SER A 109 11.09 -6.68 33.97
N MET A 110 11.91 -7.72 34.14
CA MET A 110 11.98 -8.86 33.23
C MET A 110 10.70 -9.70 33.19
N PRO A 111 10.19 -10.25 34.31
CA PRO A 111 8.96 -11.03 34.29
C PRO A 111 7.76 -10.19 33.83
N LEU A 112 7.70 -8.90 34.21
CA LEU A 112 6.63 -8.01 33.76
C LEU A 112 6.68 -7.78 32.25
N PHE A 113 7.83 -7.38 31.69
CA PHE A 113 7.94 -7.09 30.27
C PHE A 113 7.74 -8.37 29.46
N ALA A 114 8.34 -9.50 29.86
CA ALA A 114 8.08 -10.79 29.24
C ALA A 114 6.58 -11.13 29.19
N ALA A 115 5.86 -10.98 30.31
CA ALA A 115 4.42 -11.24 30.38
C ALA A 115 3.61 -10.28 29.49
N VAL A 116 3.92 -8.98 29.52
CA VAL A 116 3.25 -7.96 28.71
C VAL A 116 3.48 -8.17 27.21
N GLY A 117 4.68 -8.58 26.81
CA GLY A 117 4.97 -8.97 25.44
C GLY A 117 4.17 -10.20 25.00
N VAL A 118 4.04 -11.21 25.84
CA VAL A 118 3.17 -12.37 25.57
C VAL A 118 1.71 -11.94 25.47
N LEU A 119 1.22 -11.08 26.38
CA LEU A 119 -0.14 -10.54 26.33
C LEU A 119 -0.42 -9.82 25.01
N GLY A 120 0.52 -9.03 24.49
CA GLY A 120 0.39 -8.40 23.18
C GLY A 120 0.29 -9.43 22.04
N GLY A 121 1.01 -10.54 22.14
CA GLY A 121 0.94 -11.65 21.19
C GLY A 121 -0.41 -12.37 21.23
N LEU A 122 -0.92 -12.68 22.43
CA LEU A 122 -2.24 -13.28 22.60
C LEU A 122 -3.36 -12.35 22.10
N LEU A 123 -3.23 -11.05 22.38
CA LEU A 123 -4.13 -10.02 21.86
C LEU A 123 -4.17 -10.05 20.33
N ARG A 124 -3.02 -10.18 19.67
CA ARG A 124 -2.96 -10.33 18.20
C ARG A 124 -3.72 -11.57 17.73
N ASP A 125 -3.57 -12.71 18.40
CA ASP A 125 -4.22 -13.97 18.02
C ASP A 125 -5.74 -13.96 18.25
N CYS A 126 -6.22 -13.12 19.18
CA CYS A 126 -7.65 -12.87 19.40
C CYS A 126 -8.30 -11.92 18.37
N ALA A 127 -7.54 -11.35 17.44
CA ALA A 127 -8.08 -10.41 16.46
C ALA A 127 -9.03 -11.12 15.47
N PRO A 128 -10.24 -10.58 15.21
CA PRO A 128 -11.17 -11.19 14.23
C PRO A 128 -10.59 -11.28 12.81
N GLU A 129 -9.76 -10.30 12.46
CA GLU A 129 -9.02 -10.22 11.20
C GLU A 129 -7.58 -9.75 11.50
N PRO A 130 -6.55 -10.25 10.79
CA PRO A 130 -5.16 -9.83 11.01
C PRO A 130 -4.92 -8.32 10.83
N GLU A 131 -5.75 -7.65 10.02
CA GLU A 131 -5.67 -6.20 9.81
C GLU A 131 -6.24 -5.38 10.97
N GLU A 132 -7.10 -5.96 11.81
CA GLU A 132 -7.87 -5.21 12.80
C GLU A 132 -6.97 -4.62 13.90
N VAL A 133 -5.87 -5.30 14.21
CA VAL A 133 -4.78 -4.80 15.08
C VAL A 133 -4.32 -3.41 14.64
N TRP A 134 -4.17 -3.17 13.34
CA TRP A 134 -3.65 -1.91 12.80
C TRP A 134 -4.69 -0.78 12.76
N ARG A 135 -5.98 -1.14 12.85
CA ARG A 135 -7.10 -0.19 12.83
C ARG A 135 -7.43 0.35 14.22
N PHE A 136 -6.73 -0.10 15.26
CA PHE A 136 -6.94 0.35 16.63
C PHE A 136 -6.80 1.87 16.77
N SER A 137 -7.76 2.49 17.46
CA SER A 137 -7.77 3.91 17.78
C SER A 137 -8.19 4.11 19.24
N PRO A 138 -7.52 4.99 19.99
CA PRO A 138 -7.84 5.21 21.41
C PRO A 138 -9.05 6.15 21.57
N LEU A 139 -9.28 7.02 20.57
CA LEU A 139 -10.52 7.75 20.41
C LEU A 139 -11.56 6.74 19.95
N LEU A 140 -12.54 6.47 20.83
CA LEU A 140 -13.72 5.62 20.62
C LEU A 140 -14.68 6.23 19.58
N ASP A 141 -14.14 6.69 18.45
CA ASP A 141 -14.87 7.43 17.44
C ASP A 141 -15.77 6.49 16.63
N LEU A 142 -17.07 6.80 16.61
CA LEU A 142 -18.19 6.06 15.98
C LEU A 142 -18.28 4.54 16.26
N SER A 143 -17.33 3.90 16.92
CA SER A 143 -17.30 2.44 17.20
C SER A 143 -18.29 2.06 18.30
N LEU A 144 -18.38 2.87 19.36
CA LEU A 144 -19.44 2.75 20.37
C LEU A 144 -20.84 2.99 19.78
N TRP A 145 -20.98 3.98 18.89
CA TRP A 145 -22.26 4.24 18.22
C TRP A 145 -22.64 3.13 17.23
N ARG A 146 -21.65 2.53 16.54
CA ARG A 146 -21.84 1.35 15.67
C ARG A 146 -22.22 0.09 16.46
N LEU A 147 -21.74 -0.06 17.70
CA LEU A 147 -22.10 -1.17 18.60
C LEU A 147 -23.63 -1.28 18.78
N PHE A 148 -24.31 -0.14 18.96
CA PHE A 148 -25.76 -0.10 19.16
C PHE A 148 -26.56 -0.19 17.85
N ARG A 149 -25.96 0.03 16.67
CA ARG A 149 -26.71 0.14 15.40
C ARG A 149 -26.61 -1.07 14.48
N ARG A 150 -25.54 -1.89 14.53
CA ARG A 150 -25.38 -3.06 13.65
C ARG A 150 -24.82 -4.28 14.38
N TRP A 151 -25.60 -5.37 14.42
CA TRP A 151 -25.22 -6.65 15.05
C TRP A 151 -23.92 -7.26 14.50
N THR A 152 -23.62 -7.03 13.22
CA THR A 152 -22.43 -7.58 12.53
C THR A 152 -21.08 -7.02 13.03
N ASP A 153 -21.05 -5.86 13.70
CA ASP A 153 -19.79 -5.21 14.11
C ASP A 153 -19.36 -5.52 15.56
N HIS A 154 -20.13 -6.33 16.30
CA HIS A 154 -19.89 -6.59 17.74
C HIS A 154 -18.51 -7.19 18.02
N ARG A 155 -18.05 -8.14 17.20
CA ARG A 155 -16.74 -8.79 17.39
C ARG A 155 -15.57 -7.82 17.24
N ARG A 156 -15.67 -6.88 16.28
CA ARG A 156 -14.63 -5.86 16.05
C ARG A 156 -14.59 -4.89 17.22
N THR A 157 -15.74 -4.35 17.63
CA THR A 157 -15.77 -3.42 18.77
C THR A 157 -15.34 -4.09 20.07
N ALA A 158 -15.74 -5.34 20.31
CA ALA A 158 -15.27 -6.12 21.46
C ALA A 158 -13.75 -6.30 21.44
N PHE A 159 -13.15 -6.54 20.27
CA PHE A 159 -11.71 -6.59 20.13
C PHE A 159 -11.03 -5.24 20.45
N HIS A 160 -11.54 -4.11 19.96
CA HIS A 160 -10.99 -2.79 20.29
C HIS A 160 -11.09 -2.47 21.78
N LEU A 161 -12.20 -2.83 22.44
CA LEU A 161 -12.36 -2.70 23.89
C LEU A 161 -11.37 -3.60 24.63
N PHE A 162 -11.20 -4.84 24.20
CA PHE A 162 -10.24 -5.78 24.77
C PHE A 162 -8.78 -5.31 24.60
N PHE A 163 -8.45 -4.73 23.44
CA PHE A 163 -7.16 -4.09 23.18
C PHE A 163 -6.92 -2.94 24.18
N LEU A 164 -7.87 -2.02 24.30
CA LEU A 164 -7.80 -0.91 25.25
C LEU A 164 -7.60 -1.41 26.68
N LEU A 165 -8.41 -2.39 27.11
CA LEU A 165 -8.31 -3.01 28.43
C LEU A 165 -6.96 -3.69 28.65
N THR A 166 -6.36 -4.29 27.63
CA THR A 166 -5.03 -4.93 27.72
C THR A 166 -3.94 -3.90 27.99
N ILE A 167 -3.98 -2.75 27.32
CA ILE A 167 -3.02 -1.66 27.56
C ILE A 167 -3.17 -1.13 29.00
N LEU A 168 -4.42 -0.87 29.42
CA LEU A 168 -4.71 -0.38 30.77
C LEU A 168 -4.33 -1.42 31.84
N PHE A 169 -4.56 -2.69 31.58
CA PHE A 169 -4.20 -3.78 32.49
C PHE A 169 -2.69 -3.93 32.65
N ALA A 170 -1.91 -3.79 31.56
CA ALA A 170 -0.45 -3.80 31.64
C ALA A 170 0.09 -2.67 32.54
N GLU A 171 -0.49 -1.47 32.42
CA GLU A 171 -0.15 -0.33 33.26
C GLU A 171 -0.58 -0.54 34.72
N PHE A 172 -1.79 -1.06 34.94
CA PHE A 172 -2.29 -1.42 36.27
C PHE A 172 -1.39 -2.46 36.96
N LEU A 173 -0.94 -3.47 36.23
CA LEU A 173 -0.04 -4.49 36.74
C LEU A 173 1.32 -3.89 37.14
N ARG A 174 1.85 -2.97 36.33
CA ARG A 174 3.08 -2.22 36.67
C ARG A 174 2.93 -1.47 38.00
N PHE A 175 1.84 -0.72 38.18
CA PHE A 175 1.58 0.00 39.44
C PHE A 175 1.39 -0.95 40.63
N SER A 176 0.64 -2.03 40.44
CA SER A 176 0.35 -2.99 41.51
C SER A 176 1.61 -3.70 41.99
N LEU A 177 2.48 -4.14 41.08
CA LEU A 177 3.76 -4.76 41.42
C LEU A 177 4.71 -3.77 42.12
N ALA A 178 4.77 -2.53 41.63
CA ALA A 178 5.58 -1.50 42.27
C ALA A 178 5.09 -1.16 43.70
N ALA A 179 3.78 -1.20 43.94
CA ALA A 179 3.21 -1.00 45.27
C ALA A 179 3.51 -2.16 46.23
N LEU A 180 3.53 -3.40 45.74
CA LEU A 180 3.77 -4.61 46.54
C LEU A 180 5.25 -4.82 46.89
N PHE A 181 6.16 -4.57 45.94
CA PHE A 181 7.60 -4.88 46.08
C PHE A 181 8.48 -3.64 46.25
N GLY A 182 7.87 -2.45 46.26
CA GLY A 182 8.54 -1.18 46.47
C GLY A 182 9.16 -0.56 45.21
N PRO A 183 9.52 0.74 45.27
CA PRO A 183 9.98 1.52 44.11
C PRO A 183 11.37 1.11 43.58
N GLN A 184 12.14 0.33 44.35
CA GLN A 184 13.46 -0.16 43.93
C GLN A 184 13.36 -1.39 43.03
N ALA A 185 12.28 -2.16 43.11
CA ALA A 185 12.13 -3.41 42.37
C ALA A 185 11.63 -3.20 40.93
N LEU A 186 10.92 -2.09 40.67
CA LEU A 186 10.30 -1.80 39.38
C LEU A 186 10.14 -0.30 39.12
N PHE A 187 10.69 0.16 38.00
CA PHE A 187 10.47 1.53 37.54
C PHE A 187 8.99 1.77 37.16
N HIS A 188 8.43 2.84 37.72
CA HIS A 188 7.15 3.40 37.32
C HIS A 188 7.21 4.92 37.44
N LEU A 189 6.44 5.63 36.62
CA LEU A 189 6.33 7.08 36.69
C LEU A 189 5.45 7.46 37.89
N HIS A 190 6.06 7.66 39.05
CA HIS A 190 5.35 8.14 40.25
C HIS A 190 5.23 9.68 40.27
N PRO A 191 4.06 10.25 40.58
CA PRO A 191 3.93 11.67 40.89
C PRO A 191 4.63 11.96 42.23
N GLN A 192 5.69 12.78 42.23
CA GLN A 192 6.48 13.10 43.43
C GLN A 192 5.79 14.12 44.36
N TRP A 193 4.51 13.94 44.69
CA TRP A 193 3.77 14.85 45.58
C TRP A 193 3.32 14.13 46.85
N ASP A 194 3.26 14.85 47.97
CA ASP A 194 2.77 14.36 49.27
C ASP A 194 1.29 13.92 49.24
N ASN A 195 0.53 14.29 48.19
CA ASN A 195 -0.84 13.85 47.96
C ASN A 195 -1.08 13.63 46.45
N PRO A 196 -0.99 12.38 45.93
CA PRO A 196 -1.13 12.11 44.51
C PRO A 196 -2.58 12.37 44.05
N HIS A 197 -2.81 13.54 43.46
CA HIS A 197 -4.11 13.90 42.89
C HIS A 197 -4.53 12.83 41.86
N PRO A 198 -5.79 12.35 41.85
CA PRO A 198 -6.25 11.30 40.93
C PRO A 198 -5.93 11.57 39.45
N PHE A 199 -5.86 12.83 39.03
CA PHE A 199 -5.54 13.23 37.67
C PHE A 199 -4.12 12.83 37.21
N SER A 200 -3.15 12.74 38.11
CA SER A 200 -1.78 12.35 37.74
C SER A 200 -1.71 10.88 37.30
N ARG A 201 -2.40 10.00 38.03
CA ARG A 201 -2.56 8.58 37.65
C ARG A 201 -3.25 8.45 36.31
N VAL A 202 -4.37 9.18 36.11
CA VAL A 202 -5.07 9.22 34.81
C VAL A 202 -4.13 9.68 33.69
N GLY A 203 -3.28 10.68 33.94
CA GLY A 203 -2.26 11.14 33.00
C GLY A 203 -1.28 10.04 32.57
N VAL A 204 -0.82 9.19 33.50
CA VAL A 204 0.05 8.06 33.18
C VAL A 204 -0.68 7.00 32.34
N TYR A 205 -1.92 6.64 32.68
CA TYR A 205 -2.70 5.70 31.85
C TYR A 205 -2.93 6.23 30.43
N LEU A 206 -3.27 7.52 30.31
CA LEU A 206 -3.43 8.17 29.01
C LEU A 206 -2.11 8.17 28.23
N ILE A 207 -0.98 8.49 28.87
CA ILE A 207 0.30 8.50 28.18
C ILE A 207 0.68 7.11 27.69
N THR A 208 0.52 6.07 28.51
CA THR A 208 0.80 4.68 28.10
C THR A 208 -0.08 4.28 26.92
N LEU A 209 -1.38 4.64 26.96
CA LEU A 209 -2.30 4.40 25.84
C LEU A 209 -1.83 5.05 24.54
N PHE A 210 -1.48 6.34 24.57
CA PHE A 210 -1.02 7.03 23.37
C PHE A 210 0.38 6.63 22.93
N SER A 211 1.28 6.27 23.86
CA SER A 211 2.62 5.73 23.56
C SER A 211 2.59 4.39 22.86
N VAL A 212 1.53 3.58 23.03
CA VAL A 212 1.30 2.37 22.22
C VAL A 212 0.57 2.71 20.91
N THR A 213 -0.44 3.57 20.98
CA THR A 213 -1.32 3.79 19.82
C THR A 213 -0.69 4.64 18.72
N LEU A 214 0.11 5.66 19.06
CA LEU A 214 0.76 6.52 18.06
C LEU A 214 1.74 5.74 17.18
N PRO A 215 2.67 4.92 17.72
CA PRO A 215 3.52 4.06 16.89
C PRO A 215 2.72 3.16 15.95
N LEU A 216 1.67 2.53 16.46
CA LEU A 216 0.82 1.65 15.67
C LEU A 216 0.14 2.37 14.51
N LYS A 217 -0.37 3.60 14.75
CA LYS A 217 -0.95 4.45 13.70
C LYS A 217 0.09 4.92 12.67
N ILE A 218 1.29 5.35 13.11
CA ILE A 218 2.37 5.76 12.21
C ILE A 218 2.77 4.61 11.28
N TRP A 219 2.92 3.41 11.84
CA TRP A 219 3.26 2.21 11.10
C TRP A 219 2.13 1.77 10.16
N ASN A 220 0.87 1.86 10.58
CA ASN A 220 -0.28 1.56 9.73
C ASN A 220 -0.41 2.53 8.54
N ASN A 221 -0.21 3.84 8.78
CA ASN A 221 -0.26 4.84 7.71
C ASN A 221 0.78 4.54 6.64
N THR A 222 2.01 4.21 7.04
CA THR A 222 3.07 3.85 6.09
C THR A 222 2.76 2.54 5.36
N ARG A 223 2.23 1.53 6.07
CA ARG A 223 1.78 0.26 5.45
C ARG A 223 0.73 0.52 4.37
N THR A 224 -0.23 1.40 4.67
CA THR A 224 -1.34 1.75 3.77
C THR A 224 -0.83 2.52 2.56
N GLU A 225 0.09 3.46 2.75
CA GLU A 225 0.74 4.20 1.67
C GLU A 225 1.49 3.27 0.71
N GLN A 226 2.28 2.32 1.24
CA GLN A 226 2.99 1.34 0.41
C GLN A 226 2.04 0.39 -0.35
N LYS A 227 0.97 -0.07 0.31
CA LYS A 227 -0.08 -0.88 -0.36
C LYS A 227 -0.72 -0.09 -1.51
N LEU A 228 -1.00 1.19 -1.29
CA LEU A 228 -1.60 2.07 -2.29
C LEU A 228 -0.67 2.32 -3.48
N GLU A 229 0.61 2.56 -3.23
CA GLU A 229 1.62 2.71 -4.29
C GLU A 229 1.75 1.44 -5.13
N ALA A 230 1.82 0.26 -4.48
CA ALA A 230 1.87 -1.02 -5.17
C ALA A 230 0.63 -1.24 -6.06
N GLN A 231 -0.57 -0.93 -5.55
CA GLN A 231 -1.81 -1.02 -6.33
C GLN A 231 -1.82 -0.05 -7.52
N LYS A 232 -1.35 1.19 -7.35
CA LYS A 232 -1.22 2.16 -8.45
C LYS A 232 -0.27 1.67 -9.53
N ARG A 233 0.85 1.05 -9.13
CA ARG A 233 1.82 0.46 -10.07
C ARG A 233 1.18 -0.69 -10.84
N LEU A 234 0.57 -1.65 -10.16
CA LEU A 234 -0.11 -2.79 -10.80
C LEU A 234 -1.23 -2.32 -11.76
N LEU A 235 -2.01 -1.31 -11.37
CA LEU A 235 -3.03 -0.71 -12.23
C LEU A 235 -2.41 -0.07 -13.48
N THR A 236 -1.27 0.61 -13.34
CA THR A 236 -0.56 1.22 -14.46
C THR A 236 -0.02 0.14 -15.40
N GLU A 237 0.59 -0.92 -14.86
CA GLU A 237 1.08 -2.06 -15.64
C GLU A 237 -0.08 -2.77 -16.38
N ALA A 238 -1.21 -2.99 -15.72
CA ALA A 238 -2.40 -3.58 -16.35
C ALA A 238 -2.99 -2.69 -17.47
N ARG A 239 -3.01 -1.36 -17.27
CA ARG A 239 -3.43 -0.42 -18.32
C ARG A 239 -2.48 -0.42 -19.51
N LEU A 240 -1.17 -0.46 -19.27
CA LEU A 240 -0.18 -0.56 -20.34
C LEU A 240 -0.33 -1.89 -21.08
N ALA A 241 -0.50 -3.01 -20.37
CA ALA A 241 -0.75 -4.32 -20.98
C ALA A 241 -2.01 -4.31 -21.85
N ALA A 242 -3.11 -3.73 -21.36
CA ALA A 242 -4.36 -3.57 -22.12
C ALA A 242 -4.16 -2.70 -23.37
N LEU A 243 -3.44 -1.58 -23.26
CA LEU A 243 -3.12 -0.73 -24.42
C LEU A 243 -2.24 -1.47 -25.44
N THR A 244 -1.22 -2.20 -24.98
CA THR A 244 -0.38 -3.01 -25.89
C THR A 244 -1.15 -4.15 -26.56
N SER A 245 -2.20 -4.68 -25.90
CA SER A 245 -3.05 -5.72 -26.50
C SER A 245 -3.96 -5.20 -27.63
N GLN A 246 -4.21 -3.88 -27.69
CA GLN A 246 -4.96 -3.25 -28.78
C GLN A 246 -4.11 -3.06 -30.05
N ILE A 247 -2.81 -3.38 -30.01
CA ILE A 247 -1.92 -3.40 -31.17
C ILE A 247 -1.56 -4.85 -31.45
N ASN A 248 -1.67 -5.26 -32.71
CA ASN A 248 -1.05 -6.51 -33.16
C ASN A 248 0.49 -6.40 -33.06
N PRO A 249 1.18 -7.15 -32.17
CA PRO A 249 2.63 -7.06 -32.03
C PRO A 249 3.37 -7.33 -33.36
N HIS A 250 2.81 -8.22 -34.19
CA HIS A 250 3.33 -8.51 -35.53
C HIS A 250 3.29 -7.30 -36.46
N PHE A 251 2.24 -6.47 -36.39
CA PHE A 251 2.16 -5.22 -37.17
C PHE A 251 3.31 -4.28 -36.80
N LEU A 252 3.56 -4.09 -35.51
CA LEU A 252 4.59 -3.18 -35.02
C LEU A 252 5.99 -3.65 -35.44
N PHE A 253 6.32 -4.92 -35.20
CA PHE A 253 7.62 -5.49 -35.60
C PHE A 253 7.83 -5.42 -37.12
N ASN A 254 6.81 -5.79 -37.91
CA ASN A 254 6.94 -5.75 -39.37
C ASN A 254 7.10 -4.33 -39.90
N THR A 255 6.37 -3.38 -39.32
CA THR A 255 6.49 -1.97 -39.71
C THR A 255 7.90 -1.44 -39.43
N LEU A 256 8.48 -1.74 -38.27
CA LEU A 256 9.84 -1.33 -37.93
C LEU A 256 10.89 -1.98 -38.85
N ASN A 257 10.71 -3.25 -39.21
CA ASN A 257 11.58 -3.93 -40.17
C ASN A 257 11.49 -3.31 -41.58
N SER A 258 10.29 -3.02 -42.06
CA SER A 258 10.08 -2.30 -43.32
C SER A 258 10.74 -0.92 -43.31
N VAL A 259 10.59 -0.16 -42.22
CA VAL A 259 11.27 1.13 -42.05
C VAL A 259 12.80 0.96 -42.09
N SER A 260 13.34 -0.04 -41.38
CA SER A 260 14.79 -0.31 -41.38
C SER A 260 15.35 -0.59 -42.77
N SER A 261 14.59 -1.32 -43.59
CA SER A 261 14.94 -1.57 -45.01
C SER A 261 14.82 -0.30 -45.85
N LEU A 262 13.73 0.46 -45.70
CA LEU A 262 13.46 1.68 -46.46
C LEU A 262 14.48 2.79 -46.18
N ILE A 263 15.05 2.89 -44.97
CA ILE A 263 16.07 3.91 -44.65
C ILE A 263 17.24 3.90 -45.65
N ARG A 264 17.58 2.72 -46.22
CA ARG A 264 18.66 2.60 -47.20
C ARG A 264 18.22 2.81 -48.66
N ILE A 265 16.94 2.60 -48.97
CA ILE A 265 16.41 2.54 -50.34
C ILE A 265 15.61 3.80 -50.68
N ASP A 266 14.69 4.19 -49.79
CA ASP A 266 13.84 5.37 -49.89
C ASP A 266 13.63 6.01 -48.49
N PRO A 267 14.54 6.92 -48.09
CA PRO A 267 14.48 7.58 -46.79
C PRO A 267 13.21 8.43 -46.57
N GLU A 268 12.65 9.01 -47.63
CA GLU A 268 11.45 9.84 -47.53
C GLU A 268 10.20 8.99 -47.30
N GLN A 269 10.10 7.84 -47.97
CA GLN A 269 9.05 6.86 -47.66
C GLN A 269 9.20 6.30 -46.24
N ALA A 270 10.43 6.01 -45.79
CA ALA A 270 10.69 5.59 -44.41
C ALA A 270 10.18 6.63 -43.39
N ARG A 271 10.50 7.91 -43.61
CA ARG A 271 10.03 9.02 -42.78
C ARG A 271 8.51 9.11 -42.74
N THR A 272 7.85 8.94 -43.89
CA THR A 272 6.38 8.93 -44.00
C THR A 272 5.75 7.81 -43.17
N VAL A 273 6.30 6.59 -43.26
CA VAL A 273 5.83 5.44 -42.47
C VAL A 273 6.01 5.69 -40.97
N VAL A 274 7.15 6.25 -40.53
CA VAL A 274 7.39 6.58 -39.12
C VAL A 274 6.38 7.61 -38.60
N LEU A 275 6.08 8.65 -39.37
CA LEU A 275 5.08 9.67 -38.98
C LEU A 275 3.68 9.08 -38.86
N LYS A 276 3.27 8.20 -39.79
CA LYS A 276 1.98 7.51 -39.75
C LYS A 276 1.91 6.54 -38.57
N LEU A 277 2.98 5.79 -38.30
CA LEU A 277 3.07 4.91 -37.14
C LEU A 277 2.94 5.71 -35.83
N ALA A 278 3.62 6.86 -35.71
CA ALA A 278 3.49 7.74 -34.56
C ALA A 278 2.06 8.28 -34.40
N LYS A 279 1.37 8.60 -35.50
CA LYS A 279 -0.04 9.04 -35.50
C LYS A 279 -0.99 7.94 -35.02
N ILE A 280 -0.80 6.70 -35.49
CA ILE A 280 -1.54 5.50 -35.05
C ILE A 280 -1.33 5.29 -33.55
N LEU A 281 -0.08 5.20 -33.09
CA LEU A 281 0.24 5.02 -31.67
C LEU A 281 -0.36 6.12 -30.79
N ARG A 282 -0.30 7.39 -31.24
CA ARG A 282 -0.91 8.51 -30.53
C ARG A 282 -2.43 8.40 -30.44
N LYS A 283 -3.11 7.90 -31.49
CA LYS A 283 -4.56 7.70 -31.47
C LYS A 283 -4.95 6.55 -30.51
N LEU A 284 -4.16 5.47 -30.46
CA LEU A 284 -4.37 4.33 -29.55
C LEU A 284 -4.13 4.67 -28.07
N LEU A 285 -3.22 5.61 -27.79
CA LEU A 285 -2.90 6.04 -26.42
C LEU A 285 -3.86 7.11 -25.88
N ARG A 286 -4.71 7.70 -26.73
CA ARG A 286 -5.74 8.65 -26.28
C ARG A 286 -6.90 7.90 -25.65
N LYS A 287 -7.52 8.53 -24.64
CA LYS A 287 -8.77 8.03 -24.06
C LYS A 287 -9.81 8.02 -25.18
N HIS A 288 -10.25 6.84 -25.61
CA HIS A 288 -11.29 6.73 -26.62
C HIS A 288 -12.61 7.24 -26.03
N ASP A 289 -13.22 8.24 -26.68
CA ASP A 289 -14.64 8.50 -26.49
C ASP A 289 -15.42 7.27 -26.96
N THR A 290 -16.57 7.00 -26.32
CA THR A 290 -17.37 5.80 -26.63
C THR A 290 -17.81 5.78 -28.10
N PHE A 291 -17.98 6.96 -28.71
CA PHE A 291 -18.33 7.14 -30.11
C PHE A 291 -17.43 8.19 -30.78
N SER A 292 -17.07 7.95 -32.04
CA SER A 292 -16.33 8.88 -32.89
C SER A 292 -17.04 9.03 -34.26
N PRO A 293 -16.89 10.17 -34.95
CA PRO A 293 -17.37 10.31 -36.32
C PRO A 293 -16.72 9.28 -37.26
N LEU A 294 -17.48 8.70 -38.20
CA LEU A 294 -16.97 7.71 -39.16
C LEU A 294 -15.73 8.20 -39.92
N ARG A 295 -15.61 9.51 -40.21
CA ARG A 295 -14.41 10.12 -40.79
C ARG A 295 -13.12 9.81 -40.01
N GLU A 296 -13.19 9.79 -38.69
CA GLU A 296 -12.01 9.55 -37.85
C GLU A 296 -11.60 8.08 -37.88
N GLU A 297 -12.56 7.18 -37.94
CA GLU A 297 -12.32 5.75 -38.14
C GLU A 297 -11.70 5.49 -39.51
N LEU A 298 -12.29 6.05 -40.57
CA LEU A 298 -11.77 5.92 -41.94
C LEU A 298 -10.35 6.47 -42.07
N ALA A 299 -10.08 7.67 -41.52
CA ALA A 299 -8.74 8.26 -41.56
C ALA A 299 -7.69 7.40 -40.84
N PHE A 300 -8.07 6.75 -39.73
CA PHE A 300 -7.17 5.84 -39.02
C PHE A 300 -6.87 4.57 -39.82
N ILE A 301 -7.90 4.01 -40.46
CA ILE A 301 -7.74 2.82 -41.30
C ILE A 301 -6.92 3.13 -42.55
N GLU A 302 -7.06 4.32 -43.13
CA GLU A 302 -6.23 4.78 -44.24
C GLU A 302 -4.75 4.88 -43.84
N ASP A 303 -4.45 5.50 -42.69
CA ASP A 303 -3.09 5.55 -42.17
C ASP A 303 -2.55 4.12 -41.95
N TYR A 304 -3.33 3.24 -41.34
CA TYR A 304 -2.96 1.85 -41.07
C TYR A 304 -2.70 1.04 -42.35
N LEU A 305 -3.66 1.03 -43.29
CA LEU A 305 -3.53 0.32 -44.56
C LEU A 305 -2.42 0.88 -45.43
N SER A 306 -2.13 2.18 -45.35
CA SER A 306 -1.03 2.76 -46.12
C SER A 306 0.34 2.29 -45.64
N ILE A 307 0.50 1.97 -44.35
CA ILE A 307 1.72 1.33 -43.83
C ILE A 307 1.79 -0.13 -44.32
N GLU A 308 0.67 -0.85 -44.25
CA GLU A 308 0.56 -2.23 -44.73
C GLU A 308 0.81 -2.37 -46.24
N MET A 309 0.35 -1.42 -47.06
CA MET A 309 0.58 -1.40 -48.51
C MET A 309 2.06 -1.22 -48.85
N VAL A 310 2.81 -0.43 -48.08
CA VAL A 310 4.27 -0.33 -48.26
C VAL A 310 4.95 -1.68 -48.04
N ARG A 311 4.43 -2.52 -47.12
CA ARG A 311 4.94 -3.87 -46.87
C ARG A 311 4.53 -4.87 -47.95
N PHE A 312 3.27 -4.84 -48.36
CA PHE A 312 2.72 -5.80 -49.33
C PHE A 312 2.97 -5.42 -50.80
N GLY A 313 3.45 -4.21 -51.06
CA GLY A 313 3.65 -3.68 -52.41
C GLY A 313 2.37 -3.77 -53.24
N ASP A 314 2.52 -4.20 -54.49
CA ASP A 314 1.41 -4.32 -55.44
C ASP A 314 0.39 -5.43 -55.10
N SER A 315 0.68 -6.23 -54.07
CA SER A 315 -0.17 -7.36 -53.66
C SER A 315 -1.38 -6.94 -52.83
N LEU A 316 -1.47 -5.68 -52.39
CA LEU A 316 -2.60 -5.17 -51.60
C LEU A 316 -3.22 -3.95 -52.28
N ARG A 317 -4.51 -4.04 -52.62
CA ARG A 317 -5.30 -2.90 -53.13
C ARG A 317 -6.33 -2.45 -52.11
N PHE A 318 -6.42 -1.15 -51.89
CA PHE A 318 -7.43 -0.53 -51.03
C PHE A 318 -8.44 0.25 -51.87
N VAL A 319 -9.74 -0.01 -51.68
CA VAL A 319 -10.84 0.68 -52.37
C VAL A 319 -11.83 1.23 -51.35
N ARG A 320 -12.20 2.51 -51.49
CA ARG A 320 -13.13 3.20 -50.61
C ARG A 320 -14.38 3.62 -51.39
N GLU A 321 -15.54 3.15 -50.95
CA GLU A 321 -16.86 3.47 -51.52
C GLU A 321 -17.75 4.05 -50.40
N VAL A 322 -17.46 5.28 -49.99
CA VAL A 322 -18.09 5.91 -48.82
C VAL A 322 -19.08 6.97 -49.26
N ASP A 323 -20.35 6.81 -48.88
CA ASP A 323 -21.39 7.82 -49.07
C ASP A 323 -21.10 9.05 -48.18
N PRO A 324 -20.97 10.28 -48.76
CA PRO A 324 -20.75 11.50 -48.00
C PRO A 324 -21.72 11.72 -46.83
N ALA A 325 -22.98 11.26 -46.95
CA ALA A 325 -23.98 11.39 -45.89
C ALA A 325 -23.66 10.56 -44.63
N THR A 326 -22.75 9.59 -44.72
CA THR A 326 -22.38 8.69 -43.62
C THR A 326 -21.18 9.17 -42.80
N VAL A 327 -20.39 10.11 -43.34
CA VAL A 327 -19.04 10.45 -42.86
C VAL A 327 -19.03 11.07 -41.47
N ASP A 328 -20.08 11.81 -41.13
CA ASP A 328 -20.21 12.51 -39.84
C ASP A 328 -21.08 11.76 -38.83
N LEU A 329 -21.59 10.58 -39.18
CA LEU A 329 -22.35 9.74 -38.25
C LEU A 329 -21.43 9.20 -37.16
N LEU A 330 -21.95 9.19 -35.93
CA LEU A 330 -21.25 8.65 -34.77
C LEU A 330 -21.30 7.11 -34.80
N VAL A 331 -20.13 6.50 -34.79
CA VAL A 331 -19.93 5.05 -34.70
C VAL A 331 -19.11 4.72 -33.46
N PRO A 332 -19.20 3.50 -32.90
CA PRO A 332 -18.29 3.07 -31.85
C PRO A 332 -16.84 3.29 -32.28
N SER A 333 -16.05 3.94 -31.44
CA SER A 333 -14.62 4.15 -31.71
C SER A 333 -13.94 2.79 -31.93
N MET A 334 -12.98 2.74 -32.86
CA MET A 334 -12.20 1.54 -33.17
C MET A 334 -13.02 0.38 -33.76
N LEU A 335 -14.18 0.67 -34.37
CA LEU A 335 -15.04 -0.34 -35.00
C LEU A 335 -14.39 -0.99 -36.22
N LEU A 336 -13.76 -0.19 -37.09
CA LEU A 336 -13.23 -0.68 -38.36
C LEU A 336 -11.91 -1.44 -38.22
N GLN A 337 -11.11 -1.13 -37.19
CA GLN A 337 -9.79 -1.73 -37.00
C GLN A 337 -9.83 -3.27 -36.94
N PRO A 338 -10.60 -3.93 -36.05
CA PRO A 338 -10.58 -5.38 -35.95
C PRO A 338 -11.06 -6.05 -37.25
N LEU A 339 -11.99 -5.43 -37.98
CA LEU A 339 -12.49 -5.96 -39.25
C LEU A 339 -11.41 -5.93 -40.34
N VAL A 340 -10.68 -4.82 -40.43
CA VAL A 340 -9.58 -4.65 -41.40
C VAL A 340 -8.39 -5.53 -41.02
N GLU A 341 -8.04 -5.62 -39.74
CA GLU A 341 -6.99 -6.53 -39.27
C GLU A 341 -7.32 -7.99 -39.59
N ASN A 342 -8.55 -8.43 -39.34
CA ASN A 342 -8.99 -9.78 -39.68
C ASN A 342 -8.96 -10.02 -41.19
N SER A 343 -9.34 -9.01 -41.99
CA SER A 343 -9.29 -9.10 -43.45
C SER A 343 -7.86 -9.24 -43.97
N LEU A 344 -6.88 -8.55 -43.38
CA LEU A 344 -5.47 -8.72 -43.71
C LEU A 344 -4.94 -10.08 -43.25
N LYS A 345 -5.20 -10.49 -42.01
CA LYS A 345 -4.68 -11.74 -41.43
C LYS A 345 -5.25 -12.98 -42.09
N HIS A 346 -6.55 -13.03 -42.34
CA HIS A 346 -7.22 -14.23 -42.84
C HIS A 346 -7.60 -14.13 -44.32
N GLY A 347 -7.87 -12.93 -44.84
CA GLY A 347 -8.31 -12.73 -46.22
C GLY A 347 -7.18 -12.75 -47.26
N LEU A 348 -5.93 -12.45 -46.85
CA LEU A 348 -4.76 -12.41 -47.73
C LEU A 348 -3.80 -13.58 -47.53
N SER A 349 -3.80 -14.22 -46.36
CA SER A 349 -2.97 -15.39 -46.08
C SER A 349 -3.40 -16.56 -46.97
N GLY A 350 -2.64 -16.82 -48.03
CA GLY A 350 -2.86 -17.92 -48.97
C GLY A 350 -3.27 -17.53 -50.40
N LYS A 351 -3.44 -16.24 -50.72
CA LYS A 351 -3.74 -15.80 -52.09
C LYS A 351 -2.47 -15.44 -52.87
N VAL A 352 -2.20 -16.20 -53.94
CA VAL A 352 -1.00 -16.07 -54.80
C VAL A 352 -0.98 -14.76 -55.60
N ASN A 353 -2.14 -14.18 -55.89
CA ASN A 353 -2.28 -12.97 -56.73
C ASN A 353 -2.54 -11.68 -55.91
N GLY A 354 -2.26 -11.69 -54.60
CA GLY A 354 -2.59 -10.59 -53.71
C GLY A 354 -4.08 -10.51 -53.37
N GLY A 355 -4.55 -9.36 -52.87
CA GLY A 355 -5.95 -9.14 -52.55
C GLY A 355 -6.37 -7.70 -52.40
N MET A 356 -7.69 -7.50 -52.27
CA MET A 356 -8.33 -6.20 -52.21
C MET A 356 -9.11 -6.08 -50.90
N ILE A 357 -8.91 -4.96 -50.20
CA ILE A 357 -9.75 -4.53 -49.09
C ILE A 357 -10.64 -3.41 -49.62
N ARG A 358 -11.96 -3.66 -49.63
CA ARG A 358 -12.97 -2.66 -49.99
C ARG A 358 -13.73 -2.29 -48.73
N ILE A 359 -13.86 -1.00 -48.45
CA ILE A 359 -14.73 -0.47 -47.38
C ILE A 359 -15.85 0.31 -48.04
N ARG A 360 -17.10 -0.10 -47.77
CA ARG A 360 -18.29 0.58 -48.28
C ARG A 360 -19.17 1.09 -47.14
N SER A 361 -19.66 2.32 -47.27
CA SER A 361 -20.67 2.86 -46.35
C SER A 361 -21.84 3.48 -47.11
N TYR A 362 -23.05 3.19 -46.66
CA TYR A 362 -24.29 3.74 -47.22
C TYR A 362 -25.41 3.75 -46.18
N LEU A 363 -26.43 4.57 -46.44
CA LEU A 363 -27.67 4.58 -45.66
C LEU A 363 -28.73 3.75 -46.37
N GLU A 364 -29.35 2.82 -45.64
CA GLU A 364 -30.50 2.05 -46.12
C GLU A 364 -31.54 1.95 -45.00
N ALA A 365 -32.80 2.27 -45.30
CA ALA A 365 -33.91 2.25 -44.33
C ALA A 365 -33.61 2.97 -42.99
N GLY A 366 -32.86 4.08 -43.03
CA GLY A 366 -32.48 4.86 -41.85
C GLY A 366 -31.38 4.24 -40.98
N ARG A 367 -30.70 3.18 -41.46
CA ARG A 367 -29.57 2.56 -40.79
C ARG A 367 -28.27 2.80 -41.56
N LEU A 368 -27.18 2.94 -40.83
CA LEU A 368 -25.83 2.97 -41.41
C LEU A 368 -25.38 1.52 -41.67
N HIS A 369 -25.07 1.23 -42.92
CA HIS A 369 -24.44 -0.02 -43.33
C HIS A 369 -22.95 0.21 -43.56
N LEU A 370 -22.11 -0.63 -42.94
CA LEU A 370 -20.67 -0.70 -43.14
C LEU A 370 -20.33 -2.11 -43.62
N VAL A 371 -19.75 -2.21 -44.82
CA VAL A 371 -19.43 -3.49 -45.50
C VAL A 371 -17.95 -3.57 -45.83
#